data_AF-A0A7X1CK29-F1
#
_entry.id   AF-A0A7X1CK29-F1
#
_cell.length_a   1.000
_cell.length_b   1.000
_cell.length_c   1.000
_cell.angle_alpha   90.00
_cell.angle_beta   90.00
_cell.angle_gamma   90.00
#
_symmetry.space_group_name_H-M   'P 1'
#
loop_
_entity.id
_entity.type
_entity.pdbx_description
1 polymer ?
#
loop_
_entity_poly.entity_id
_entity_poly.type
_entity_poly.pdbx_seq_one_letter_code
_entity_poly.pdbx_strand_id
1 'polypeptide(L)'
;VWDFNNDIAVCPMCKLIYSCVPAGFTYVYGNGIFINDSINIDTLHAVNKKVHNEILHHSTDNLTSTSPYRALIEAITNQTEDKRHYELADIQVVRYENETYRFNILSKRALKIFRESKEALKTIQKCGLKEGNLNINFYQETVRRLMNNENLFTFIHKTMYLKVTNVSNTYYHMGHVGALLS
;
A
#
# COMPACT_ATOMS: atom_id res chain seq x y z
N VAL A 1 -37.03 -10.29 -24.29
CA VAL A 1 -37.01 -9.43 -23.09
C VAL A 1 -36.18 -10.17 -22.06
N TRP A 2 -35.09 -9.56 -21.59
CA TRP A 2 -34.25 -10.14 -20.54
C TRP A 2 -34.92 -9.84 -19.21
N ASP A 3 -35.35 -10.86 -18.48
CA ASP A 3 -36.03 -10.71 -17.21
C ASP A 3 -34.97 -10.45 -16.15
N PHE A 4 -35.05 -9.30 -15.46
CA PHE A 4 -34.13 -8.85 -14.40
C PHE A 4 -34.19 -9.73 -13.13
N ASN A 5 -34.49 -11.02 -13.27
CA ASN A 5 -34.31 -12.00 -12.22
C ASN A 5 -32.82 -12.16 -11.97
N ASN A 6 -32.36 -11.46 -10.94
CA ASN A 6 -31.03 -11.63 -10.41
C ASN A 6 -30.91 -13.06 -9.88
N ASP A 7 -30.40 -13.98 -10.69
CA ASP A 7 -30.07 -15.36 -10.31
C ASP A 7 -28.95 -15.45 -9.26
N ILE A 8 -28.49 -14.31 -8.73
CA ILE A 8 -27.48 -14.19 -7.68
C ILE A 8 -28.17 -13.90 -6.34
N ALA A 9 -29.16 -14.70 -5.96
CA ALA A 9 -29.50 -14.81 -4.55
C ALA A 9 -28.32 -15.46 -3.82
N VAL A 10 -27.34 -14.64 -3.40
CA VAL A 10 -26.17 -15.06 -2.63
C VAL A 10 -26.67 -15.92 -1.47
N CYS A 11 -26.22 -17.17 -1.39
CA CYS A 11 -26.72 -18.13 -0.41
C CYS A 11 -26.58 -17.59 1.02
N PRO A 12 -27.45 -17.92 1.99
CA PRO A 12 -27.34 -17.38 3.36
C PRO A 12 -25.95 -17.57 3.98
N MET A 13 -25.32 -18.73 3.74
CA MET A 13 -23.94 -19.00 4.15
C MET A 13 -22.93 -18.09 3.42
N CYS A 14 -23.12 -17.85 2.13
CA CYS A 14 -22.31 -16.96 1.32
C CYS A 14 -22.44 -15.52 1.81
N LYS A 15 -23.65 -15.07 2.19
CA LYS A 15 -23.90 -13.75 2.80
C LYS A 15 -23.17 -13.61 4.13
N LEU A 16 -23.21 -14.65 4.97
CA LEU A 16 -22.45 -14.69 6.22
C LEU A 16 -20.94 -14.58 5.95
N ILE A 17 -20.41 -15.41 5.05
CA ILE A 17 -18.99 -15.39 4.64
C ILE A 17 -18.59 -14.00 4.11
N TYR A 18 -19.39 -13.40 3.22
CA TYR A 18 -19.12 -12.07 2.68
C TYR A 18 -19.26 -10.97 3.73
N SER A 19 -20.18 -11.09 4.70
CA SER A 19 -20.29 -10.15 5.81
C SER A 19 -19.09 -10.19 6.76
N CYS A 20 -18.36 -11.32 6.78
CA CYS A 20 -17.13 -11.48 7.54
C CYS A 20 -15.88 -11.00 6.79
N VAL A 21 -15.96 -10.67 5.50
CA VAL A 21 -14.81 -10.16 4.73
C VAL A 21 -14.17 -8.93 5.40
N PRO A 22 -14.93 -7.91 5.86
CA PRO A 22 -14.35 -6.79 6.61
C PRO A 22 -13.62 -7.20 7.91
N ALA A 23 -14.00 -8.31 8.56
CA ALA A 23 -13.36 -8.75 9.80
C ALA A 23 -11.92 -9.23 9.60
N GLY A 24 -11.55 -9.61 8.38
CA GLY A 24 -10.18 -9.95 8.01
C GLY A 24 -9.30 -8.74 7.71
N PHE A 25 -9.88 -7.55 7.52
CA PHE A 25 -9.12 -6.34 7.19
C PHE A 25 -8.47 -5.75 8.43
N THR A 26 -7.23 -5.28 8.25
CA THR A 26 -6.63 -4.36 9.22
C THR A 26 -6.87 -2.93 8.76
N TYR A 27 -7.39 -2.08 9.65
CA TYR A 27 -7.71 -0.70 9.35
C TYR A 27 -6.75 0.28 10.01
N VAL A 28 -6.38 1.34 9.28
CA VAL A 28 -5.58 2.47 9.73
C VAL A 28 -6.17 3.76 9.17
N TYR A 29 -6.66 4.64 10.05
CA TYR A 29 -7.26 5.94 9.69
C TYR A 29 -8.31 5.86 8.57
N GLY A 30 -9.22 4.88 8.63
CA GLY A 30 -10.28 4.70 7.63
C GLY A 30 -9.85 3.98 6.35
N ASN A 31 -8.56 3.66 6.20
CA ASN A 31 -8.06 2.84 5.12
C ASN A 31 -7.84 1.40 5.61
N GLY A 32 -8.30 0.40 4.86
CA GLY A 32 -8.16 -1.01 5.19
C GLY A 32 -7.17 -1.72 4.29
N ILE A 33 -6.55 -2.78 4.79
CA ILE A 33 -5.72 -3.68 4.01
C ILE A 33 -5.97 -5.15 4.39
N PHE A 34 -5.99 -6.00 3.38
CA PHE A 34 -6.04 -7.45 3.49
C PHE A 34 -5.11 -8.07 2.46
N ILE A 35 -4.36 -9.08 2.87
CA ILE A 35 -3.47 -9.84 1.99
C ILE A 35 -4.11 -11.20 1.74
N ASN A 36 -4.54 -11.43 0.49
CA ASN A 36 -5.02 -12.72 0.04
C ASN A 36 -3.82 -13.55 -0.45
N ASP A 37 -3.24 -14.30 0.47
CA ASP A 37 -2.27 -15.34 0.17
C ASP A 37 -3.02 -16.67 -0.05
N SER A 38 -3.13 -17.11 -1.30
CA SER A 38 -3.96 -18.25 -1.69
C SER A 38 -3.30 -19.62 -1.47
N ILE A 39 -2.19 -19.69 -0.73
CA ILE A 39 -1.45 -20.94 -0.53
C ILE A 39 -2.16 -21.84 0.49
N ASN A 40 -2.47 -21.34 1.69
CA ASN A 40 -3.34 -22.00 2.66
C ASN A 40 -3.86 -21.00 3.72
N ILE A 41 -4.84 -21.43 4.52
CA ILE A 41 -5.49 -20.57 5.51
C ILE A 41 -4.57 -20.14 6.65
N ASP A 42 -3.61 -20.99 7.05
CA ASP A 42 -2.68 -20.71 8.14
C ASP A 42 -1.67 -19.64 7.73
N THR A 43 -1.14 -19.70 6.50
CA THR A 43 -0.25 -18.67 5.96
C THR A 43 -1.00 -17.36 5.77
N LEU A 44 -2.22 -17.40 5.21
CA LEU A 44 -3.08 -16.22 5.08
C LEU A 44 -3.33 -15.55 6.43
N HIS A 45 -3.66 -16.33 7.46
CA HIS A 45 -3.90 -15.81 8.81
C HIS A 45 -2.61 -15.24 9.44
N ALA A 46 -1.49 -15.96 9.34
CA ALA A 46 -0.20 -15.51 9.87
C ALA A 46 0.24 -14.17 9.26
N VAL A 47 0.08 -14.01 7.94
CA VAL A 47 0.46 -12.80 7.21
C VAL A 47 -0.41 -11.61 7.62
N ASN A 48 -1.74 -11.75 7.63
CA ASN A 48 -2.63 -10.67 8.04
C ASN A 48 -2.47 -10.32 9.53
N LYS A 49 -2.24 -11.30 10.41
CA LYS A 49 -1.93 -11.06 11.83
C LYS A 49 -0.63 -10.28 12.01
N LYS A 50 0.39 -10.54 11.18
CA LYS A 50 1.65 -9.79 11.23
C LYS A 50 1.43 -8.33 10.80
N VAL A 51 0.74 -8.10 9.70
CA VAL A 51 0.39 -6.73 9.25
C VAL A 51 -0.38 -5.97 10.34
N HIS A 52 -1.32 -6.65 10.99
CA HIS A 52 -2.05 -6.11 12.13
C HIS A 52 -1.12 -5.70 13.27
N ASN A 53 -0.20 -6.57 13.68
CA ASN A 53 0.75 -6.29 14.75
C ASN A 53 1.72 -5.15 14.40
N GLU A 54 2.23 -5.08 13.17
CA GLU A 54 3.11 -3.99 12.71
C GLU A 54 2.38 -2.63 12.78
N ILE A 55 1.11 -2.60 12.38
CA ILE A 55 0.27 -1.39 12.51
C ILE A 55 0.12 -0.97 13.97
N LEU A 56 -0.19 -1.93 14.86
CA LEU A 56 -0.33 -1.65 16.29
C LEU A 56 0.97 -1.13 16.90
N HIS A 57 2.11 -1.76 16.61
CA HIS A 57 3.41 -1.38 17.15
C HIS A 57 3.89 -0.01 16.65
N HIS A 58 3.55 0.39 15.42
CA HIS A 58 3.94 1.69 14.88
C HIS A 58 2.96 2.83 15.19
N SER A 59 1.81 2.53 15.81
CA SER A 59 0.83 3.56 16.19
C SER A 59 1.27 4.43 17.38
N THR A 60 2.28 3.99 18.15
CA THR A 60 2.81 4.72 19.31
C THR A 60 3.86 5.78 18.96
N ASP A 61 4.54 5.65 17.81
CA ASP A 61 5.60 6.58 17.37
C ASP A 61 5.13 7.44 16.19
N ASN A 62 4.60 8.62 16.50
CA ASN A 62 4.17 9.68 15.57
C ASN A 62 2.89 9.40 14.76
N LEU A 63 1.78 9.85 15.33
CA LEU A 63 0.37 9.80 14.92
C LEU A 63 -0.02 10.24 13.48
N THR A 64 0.89 10.62 12.59
CA THR A 64 0.52 11.30 11.32
C THR A 64 0.86 10.55 10.04
N SER A 65 1.55 9.39 10.10
CA SER A 65 2.16 8.82 8.89
C SER A 65 2.15 7.28 8.77
N THR A 66 1.36 6.57 9.57
CA THR A 66 1.22 5.10 9.39
C THR A 66 0.27 4.83 8.24
N SER A 67 0.79 4.93 7.03
CA SER A 67 0.08 4.51 5.83
C SER A 67 -0.08 2.98 5.87
N PRO A 68 -1.24 2.40 5.48
CA PRO A 68 -1.39 0.94 5.31
C PRO A 68 -0.29 0.34 4.43
N TYR A 69 0.21 1.13 3.47
CA TYR A 69 1.36 0.80 2.63
C TYR A 69 2.65 0.56 3.41
N ARG A 70 2.89 1.32 4.48
CA ARG A 70 4.09 1.19 5.30
C ARG A 70 4.10 -0.14 6.04
N ALA A 71 3.02 -0.42 6.75
CA ALA A 71 2.87 -1.69 7.44
C ALA A 71 2.92 -2.89 6.50
N LEU A 72 2.31 -2.77 5.31
CA LEU A 72 2.42 -3.78 4.26
C LEU A 72 3.88 -4.02 3.86
N ILE A 73 4.60 -2.95 3.51
CA ILE A 73 6.00 -3.05 3.06
C ILE A 73 6.89 -3.58 4.18
N GLU A 74 6.69 -3.17 5.43
CA GLU A 74 7.48 -3.66 6.56
C GLU A 74 7.20 -5.13 6.86
N ALA A 75 5.92 -5.54 6.88
CA ALA A 75 5.52 -6.93 7.08
C ALA A 75 6.16 -7.86 6.03
N ILE A 76 6.21 -7.40 4.78
CA ILE A 76 6.78 -8.09 3.62
C ILE A 76 8.32 -8.06 3.62
N THR A 77 8.94 -6.90 3.81
CA THR A 77 10.40 -6.75 3.68
C THR A 77 11.17 -7.32 4.86
N ASN A 78 10.57 -7.40 6.06
CA ASN A 78 11.16 -8.01 7.25
C ASN A 78 11.07 -9.55 7.25
N GLN A 79 10.61 -10.19 6.16
CA GLN A 79 10.55 -11.66 6.03
C GLN A 79 11.87 -12.26 5.53
N THR A 80 12.95 -11.97 6.25
CA THR A 80 14.28 -12.53 5.95
C THR A 80 14.34 -14.06 6.09
N GLU A 81 13.42 -14.66 6.84
CA GLU A 81 13.37 -16.11 7.10
C GLU A 81 12.44 -16.89 6.14
N ASP A 82 11.49 -16.21 5.49
CA ASP A 82 10.47 -16.81 4.61
C ASP A 82 10.64 -16.40 3.13
N LYS A 83 11.89 -16.12 2.72
CA LYS A 83 12.25 -15.65 1.36
C LYS A 83 11.58 -16.47 0.24
N ARG A 84 11.43 -17.79 0.43
CA ARG A 84 10.84 -18.69 -0.56
C ARG A 84 9.35 -18.44 -0.83
N HIS A 85 8.59 -17.99 0.18
CA HIS A 85 7.14 -17.85 0.07
C HIS A 85 6.75 -16.63 -0.81
N TYR A 86 7.43 -15.51 -0.59
CA TYR A 86 7.22 -14.25 -1.31
C TYR A 86 7.97 -14.19 -2.65
N GLU A 87 8.98 -15.04 -2.85
CA GLU A 87 9.65 -15.21 -4.15
C GLU A 87 8.82 -16.02 -5.16
N LEU A 88 7.78 -16.72 -4.72
CA LEU A 88 7.02 -17.65 -5.56
C LEU A 88 5.63 -17.15 -5.96
N ALA A 89 4.93 -16.35 -5.15
CA ALA A 89 3.54 -16.00 -5.37
C ALA A 89 3.29 -14.56 -5.88
N ASP A 90 2.33 -14.42 -6.79
CA ASP A 90 1.66 -13.16 -7.10
C ASP A 90 0.66 -12.86 -5.98
N ILE A 91 1.04 -11.99 -5.05
CA ILE A 91 0.25 -11.73 -3.84
C ILE A 91 -0.87 -10.76 -4.17
N GLN A 92 -2.12 -11.15 -3.91
CA GLN A 92 -3.25 -10.25 -4.08
C GLN A 92 -3.44 -9.42 -2.81
N VAL A 93 -3.32 -8.11 -2.93
CA VAL A 93 -3.59 -7.14 -1.87
C VAL A 93 -4.94 -6.49 -2.14
N VAL A 94 -5.84 -6.58 -1.17
CA VAL A 94 -7.12 -5.87 -1.20
C VAL A 94 -7.02 -4.65 -0.29
N ARG A 95 -7.23 -3.48 -0.86
CA ARG A 95 -7.19 -2.19 -0.17
C ARG A 95 -8.61 -1.64 -0.05
N TYR A 96 -8.92 -1.06 1.09
CA TYR A 96 -10.12 -0.25 1.27
C TYR A 96 -9.68 1.19 1.45
N GLU A 97 -9.98 2.06 0.49
CA GLU A 97 -9.59 3.47 0.51
C GLU A 97 -10.73 4.29 -0.08
N ASN A 98 -11.05 5.44 0.54
CA ASN A 98 -12.14 6.33 0.11
C ASN A 98 -13.45 5.58 -0.16
N GLU A 99 -13.87 4.71 0.77
CA GLU A 99 -15.10 3.90 0.67
C GLU A 99 -15.14 2.92 -0.53
N THR A 100 -13.99 2.66 -1.16
CA THR A 100 -13.88 1.75 -2.31
C THR A 100 -12.87 0.65 -2.06
N TYR A 101 -13.20 -0.56 -2.52
CA TYR A 101 -12.27 -1.68 -2.55
C TYR A 101 -11.42 -1.65 -3.83
N ARG A 102 -10.11 -1.81 -3.68
CA ARG A 102 -9.14 -1.86 -4.78
C ARG A 102 -8.31 -3.13 -4.66
N PHE A 103 -8.11 -3.80 -5.79
CA PHE A 103 -7.37 -5.05 -5.86
C PHE A 103 -6.06 -4.80 -6.60
N ASN A 104 -4.95 -5.25 -6.00
CA ASN A 104 -3.63 -5.14 -6.59
C ASN A 104 -2.94 -6.49 -6.56
N ILE A 105 -2.23 -6.80 -7.64
CA ILE A 105 -1.30 -7.92 -7.66
C ILE A 105 0.08 -7.35 -7.38
N LEU A 106 0.63 -7.72 -6.24
CA LEU A 106 1.97 -7.37 -5.85
C LEU A 106 2.95 -8.33 -6.52
N SER A 107 3.49 -7.89 -7.65
CA SER A 107 4.43 -8.69 -8.45
C SER A 107 5.77 -8.88 -7.74
N LYS A 108 6.47 -9.97 -8.07
CA LYS A 108 7.86 -10.23 -7.64
C LYS A 108 8.80 -9.05 -7.92
N ARG A 109 8.58 -8.35 -9.04
CA ARG A 109 9.35 -7.16 -9.41
C ARG A 109 9.12 -6.02 -8.42
N ALA A 110 7.87 -5.72 -8.09
CA ALA A 110 7.54 -4.68 -7.13
C ALA A 110 8.09 -5.00 -5.73
N LEU A 111 7.99 -6.27 -5.28
CA LEU A 111 8.61 -6.75 -4.04
C LEU A 111 10.12 -6.54 -4.01
N LYS A 112 10.81 -6.89 -5.11
CA LYS A 112 12.25 -6.68 -5.26
C LYS A 112 12.60 -5.20 -5.16
N ILE A 113 11.86 -4.33 -5.86
CA ILE A 113 12.05 -2.87 -5.80
C ILE A 113 11.89 -2.39 -4.36
N PHE A 114 10.80 -2.73 -3.66
CA PHE A 114 10.59 -2.29 -2.27
C PHE A 114 11.73 -2.70 -1.33
N ARG A 115 12.32 -3.89 -1.54
CA ARG A 115 13.45 -4.38 -0.76
C ARG A 115 14.75 -3.62 -1.08
N GLU A 116 15.04 -3.42 -2.36
CA GLU A 116 16.26 -2.75 -2.82
C GLU A 116 16.24 -1.25 -2.53
N SER A 117 15.06 -0.62 -2.63
CA SER A 117 14.88 0.82 -2.40
C SER A 117 14.50 1.15 -0.95
N LYS A 118 14.68 0.24 0.02
CA LYS A 118 14.23 0.42 1.41
C LYS A 118 14.73 1.72 2.05
N GLU A 119 16.02 2.00 1.92
CA GLU A 119 16.63 3.22 2.49
C GLU A 119 16.22 4.49 1.74
N ALA A 120 16.05 4.41 0.41
CA ALA A 120 15.54 5.51 -0.40
C ALA A 120 14.10 5.86 0.00
N LEU A 121 13.24 4.84 0.16
CA LEU A 121 11.87 5.00 0.63
C LEU A 121 11.82 5.60 2.04
N LYS A 122 12.71 5.16 2.95
CA LYS A 122 12.81 5.73 4.30
C LYS A 122 13.14 7.23 4.27
N THR A 123 14.03 7.64 3.37
CA THR A 123 14.45 9.04 3.22
C THR A 123 13.30 9.96 2.82
N ILE A 124 12.36 9.48 1.99
CA ILE A 124 11.23 10.28 1.50
C ILE A 124 9.98 10.25 2.41
N GLN A 125 10.01 9.54 3.54
CA GLN A 125 8.84 9.34 4.41
C GLN A 125 8.21 10.63 4.91
N LYS A 126 9.04 11.60 5.30
CA LYS A 126 8.59 12.90 5.85
C LYS A 126 8.46 13.99 4.79
N CYS A 127 8.60 13.63 3.52
CA CYS A 127 8.63 14.59 2.41
C CYS A 127 7.25 14.73 1.78
N GLY A 128 6.94 15.93 1.29
CA GLY A 128 5.68 16.17 0.62
C GLY A 128 5.58 17.52 -0.05
N LEU A 129 4.44 17.75 -0.68
CA LEU A 129 4.07 19.02 -1.28
C LEU A 129 2.59 19.28 -1.05
N LYS A 130 2.19 20.55 -1.05
CA LYS A 130 0.79 20.95 -0.93
C LYS A 130 0.32 21.62 -2.22
N GLU A 131 -0.77 21.09 -2.78
CA GLU A 131 -1.43 21.62 -3.98
C GLU A 131 -2.86 22.03 -3.63
N GLY A 132 -3.05 23.34 -3.43
CA GLY A 132 -4.31 23.86 -2.90
C GLY A 132 -4.61 23.26 -1.52
N ASN A 133 -5.68 22.46 -1.43
CA ASN A 133 -6.08 21.76 -0.21
C ASN A 133 -5.53 20.32 -0.12
N LEU A 134 -4.85 19.84 -1.15
CA LEU A 134 -4.33 18.48 -1.20
C LEU A 134 -2.89 18.43 -0.66
N ASN A 135 -2.66 17.59 0.36
CA ASN A 135 -1.32 17.27 0.84
C ASN A 135 -0.86 15.97 0.17
N ILE A 136 0.21 16.03 -0.62
CA ILE A 136 0.80 14.88 -1.29
C ILE A 136 2.08 14.48 -0.56
N ASN A 137 2.07 13.31 0.08
CA ASN A 137 3.25 12.72 0.70
C ASN A 137 4.03 11.88 -0.33
N PHE A 138 5.36 12.06 -0.39
CA PHE A 138 6.20 11.41 -1.39
C PHE A 138 6.21 9.89 -1.24
N TYR A 139 6.32 9.40 0.00
CA TYR A 139 6.31 7.96 0.26
C TYR A 139 5.00 7.33 -0.17
N GLN A 140 3.86 7.91 0.23
CA GLN A 140 2.54 7.39 -0.14
C GLN A 140 2.33 7.37 -1.67
N GLU A 141 2.65 8.46 -2.36
CA GLU A 141 2.48 8.53 -3.82
C GLU A 141 3.43 7.59 -4.56
N THR A 142 4.67 7.45 -4.09
CA THR A 142 5.66 6.53 -4.66
C THR A 142 5.19 5.09 -4.51
N VAL A 143 4.79 4.68 -3.30
CA VAL A 143 4.32 3.32 -3.06
C VAL A 143 3.03 3.04 -3.83
N ARG A 144 2.08 3.98 -3.87
CA ARG A 144 0.85 3.84 -4.65
C ARG A 144 1.15 3.53 -6.12
N ARG A 145 2.08 4.27 -6.72
CA ARG A 145 2.51 4.06 -8.11
C ARG A 145 3.17 2.71 -8.30
N LEU A 146 4.11 2.33 -7.44
CA LEU A 146 4.80 1.04 -7.50
C LEU A 146 3.81 -0.14 -7.38
N MET A 147 2.84 -0.05 -6.45
CA MET A 147 1.77 -1.04 -6.27
C MET A 147 0.82 -1.14 -7.47
N ASN A 148 0.69 -0.06 -8.24
CA ASN A 148 -0.11 0.01 -9.46
C ASN A 148 0.73 -0.27 -10.74
N ASN A 149 2.01 -0.62 -10.61
CA ASN A 149 2.97 -0.73 -11.73
C ASN A 149 3.04 0.55 -12.61
N GLU A 150 2.79 1.72 -12.01
CA GLU A 150 2.93 3.03 -12.65
C GLU A 150 4.39 3.51 -12.57
N ASN A 151 4.87 4.18 -13.62
CA ASN A 151 6.20 4.80 -13.58
C ASN A 151 6.21 6.06 -12.70
N LEU A 152 7.39 6.38 -12.16
CA LEU A 152 7.60 7.58 -11.33
C LEU A 152 7.95 8.81 -12.16
N PHE A 153 8.23 8.70 -13.46
CA PHE A 153 8.77 9.80 -14.27
C PHE A 153 7.93 11.07 -14.20
N THR A 154 6.61 10.96 -14.29
CA THR A 154 5.73 12.13 -14.21
C THR A 154 5.73 12.77 -12.82
N PHE A 155 5.90 11.98 -11.75
CA PHE A 155 6.04 12.50 -10.39
C PHE A 155 7.40 13.19 -10.19
N ILE A 156 8.47 12.55 -10.66
CA ILE A 156 9.82 13.09 -10.58
C ILE A 156 9.91 14.39 -11.38
N HIS A 157 9.44 14.41 -12.63
CA HIS A 157 9.43 15.63 -13.45
C HIS A 157 8.66 16.77 -12.76
N LYS A 158 7.47 16.49 -12.22
CA LYS A 158 6.67 17.47 -11.48
C LYS A 158 7.42 18.02 -10.27
N THR A 159 8.03 17.16 -9.47
CA THR A 159 8.78 17.57 -8.27
C THR A 159 10.05 18.35 -8.60
N MET A 160 10.74 18.02 -9.69
CA MET A 160 11.85 18.82 -10.19
C MET A 160 11.36 20.20 -10.64
N TYR A 161 10.33 20.24 -11.50
CA TYR A 161 9.77 21.47 -12.03
C TYR A 161 9.39 22.45 -10.92
N LEU A 162 8.61 21.99 -9.94
CA LEU A 162 8.18 22.80 -8.80
C LEU A 162 9.35 23.38 -8.00
N LYS A 163 10.45 22.63 -7.88
CA LYS A 163 11.64 23.08 -7.16
C LYS A 163 12.45 24.10 -7.95
N VAL A 164 12.56 23.93 -9.27
CA VAL A 164 13.22 24.91 -10.17
C VAL A 164 12.44 26.22 -10.22
N THR A 165 11.11 26.16 -10.27
CA THR A 165 10.25 27.36 -10.27
C THR A 165 10.06 28.00 -8.90
N ASN A 166 10.70 27.45 -7.86
CA ASN A 166 10.69 27.95 -6.48
C ASN A 166 9.27 28.17 -5.92
N VAL A 167 8.36 27.22 -6.17
CA VAL A 167 6.97 27.30 -5.68
C VAL A 167 6.94 27.11 -4.15
N SER A 168 6.14 27.93 -3.48
CA SER A 168 5.87 27.82 -2.06
C SER A 168 5.13 26.51 -1.73
N ASN A 169 5.16 26.08 -0.46
CA ASN A 169 4.52 24.84 0.01
C ASN A 169 5.14 23.52 -0.53
N THR A 170 6.43 23.55 -0.87
CA THR A 170 7.22 22.33 -1.15
C THR A 170 8.07 21.96 0.06
N TYR A 171 7.85 20.77 0.64
CA TYR A 171 8.53 20.29 1.84
C TYR A 171 9.51 19.16 1.51
N TYR A 172 10.42 19.44 0.57
CA TYR A 172 11.49 18.53 0.13
C TYR A 172 12.65 19.32 -0.54
N HIS A 173 13.80 18.67 -0.69
CA HIS A 173 14.97 19.19 -1.41
C HIS A 173 15.40 18.21 -2.52
N MET A 174 16.34 18.61 -3.39
CA MET A 174 16.72 17.81 -4.57
C MET A 174 17.33 16.43 -4.23
N GLY A 175 17.95 16.27 -3.05
CA GLY A 175 18.38 14.97 -2.54
C GLY A 175 17.22 13.98 -2.38
N HIS A 176 16.06 14.43 -1.92
CA HIS A 176 14.85 13.60 -1.86
C HIS A 176 14.32 13.22 -3.24
N VAL A 177 14.48 14.10 -4.24
CA VAL A 177 14.12 13.77 -5.63
C VAL A 177 15.11 12.75 -6.20
N GLY A 178 16.40 12.87 -5.87
CA GLY A 178 17.42 11.87 -6.19
C GLY A 178 17.09 10.49 -5.63
N ALA A 179 16.55 10.42 -4.41
CA ALA A 179 16.09 9.16 -3.82
C ALA A 179 14.95 8.49 -4.61
N LEU A 180 14.13 9.24 -5.36
CA LEU A 180 13.09 8.66 -6.25
C LEU A 180 13.67 8.04 -7.53
N LEU A 181 14.92 8.37 -7.87
CA LEU A 181 15.65 7.84 -9.02
C LEU A 181 16.56 6.65 -8.66
N SER A 182 16.71 6.37 -7.38
CA SER A 182 17.58 5.32 -6.81
C SER A 182 16.85 3.99 -6.77
#